data_AF-A0A7J9G4K3-F1
#
_entry.id   AF-A0A7J9G4K3-F1
#
_cell.length_a   1.000
_cell.length_b   1.000
_cell.length_c   1.000
_cell.angle_alpha   90.00
_cell.angle_beta   90.00
_cell.angle_gamma   90.00
#
_symmetry.space_group_name_H-M   'P 1'
#
loop_
_entity.id
_entity.type
_entity.pdbx_description
1 polymer ?
#
loop_
_entity_poly.entity_id
_entity_poly.type
_entity_poly.pdbx_seq_one_letter_code
_entity_poly.pdbx_strand_id
1 'polypeptide(L)'
;SEWVFGNREDLVKDVISELHPENGEEWWTYVCMGPSDPHPNWHLGMRGTQHRAVMWRVWKEGGTGFLYWGANCYEKATVPSAEIRFRRGLPPGDGVLYYPGEVFSSSKQPVASLRLERILSGLQDFEYLKLYASRYGKEEALTLLEKTGVYLGPERYTHEHMAIDIMRGEIFTSCRSCS
;
A
#
# COMPACT_ATOMS: atom_id res chain seq x y z
N SER A 1 5.15 -1.43 15.65
CA SER A 1 6.00 -0.86 14.58
C SER A 1 5.38 0.45 14.15
N GLU A 2 6.19 1.44 13.82
CA GLU A 2 5.77 2.72 13.26
C GLU A 2 6.38 2.85 11.86
N TRP A 3 5.84 3.76 11.05
CA TRP A 3 6.57 4.17 9.86
C TRP A 3 7.88 4.83 10.26
N VAL A 4 9.00 4.40 9.67
CA VAL A 4 10.35 4.83 10.08
C VAL A 4 10.52 6.34 10.12
N PHE A 5 9.86 7.07 9.22
CA PHE A 5 9.91 8.54 9.16
C PHE A 5 8.71 9.24 9.77
N GLY A 6 7.66 8.54 10.22
CA GLY A 6 6.46 9.21 10.77
C GLY A 6 5.96 10.32 9.83
N ASN A 7 6.00 11.58 10.29
CA ASN A 7 5.67 12.80 9.52
C ASN A 7 6.91 13.61 9.05
N ARG A 8 8.13 13.06 9.13
CA ARG A 8 9.41 13.73 8.81
C ARG A 8 9.78 13.62 7.34
N GLU A 9 9.13 14.42 6.50
CA GLU A 9 9.42 14.48 5.06
C GLU A 9 10.83 15.02 4.74
N ASP A 10 11.43 15.76 5.67
CA ASP A 10 12.82 16.22 5.56
C ASP A 10 13.80 15.04 5.51
N LEU A 11 13.63 14.05 6.40
CA LEU A 11 14.48 12.85 6.43
C LEU A 11 14.34 12.00 5.17
N VAL A 12 13.17 12.05 4.51
CA VAL A 12 12.96 11.35 3.24
C VAL A 12 13.83 11.93 2.14
N LYS A 13 13.97 13.25 2.09
CA LYS A 13 14.82 13.93 1.11
C LYS A 13 16.29 13.58 1.31
N ASP A 14 16.73 13.52 2.56
CA ASP A 14 18.10 13.16 2.91
C ASP A 14 18.42 11.74 2.39
N VAL A 15 17.57 10.76 2.68
CA VAL A 15 17.78 9.38 2.22
C VAL A 15 17.71 9.26 0.69
N ILE A 16 16.79 9.95 0.01
CA ILE A 16 16.75 9.96 -1.46
C ILE A 16 18.05 10.55 -2.04
N SER A 17 18.61 11.58 -1.40
CA SER A 17 19.84 12.23 -1.87
C SER A 17 21.10 11.38 -1.71
N GLU A 18 21.06 10.43 -0.79
CA GLU A 18 22.15 9.48 -0.51
C GLU A 18 22.00 8.17 -1.29
N LEU A 19 20.83 7.91 -1.88
CA LEU A 19 20.57 6.68 -2.64
C LEU A 19 21.30 6.75 -4.00
N HIS A 20 21.96 5.65 -4.37
CA HIS A 20 22.65 5.48 -5.66
C HIS A 20 21.98 4.42 -6.56
N PRO A 21 20.86 4.74 -7.25
CA PRO A 21 20.15 3.79 -8.10
C PRO A 21 20.99 3.20 -9.23
N GLU A 22 22.01 3.92 -9.71
CA GLU A 22 22.97 3.45 -10.72
C GLU A 22 23.79 2.24 -10.25
N ASN A 23 23.94 2.08 -8.93
CA ASN A 23 24.60 0.94 -8.31
C ASN A 23 23.61 -0.19 -7.96
N GLY A 24 22.32 -0.03 -8.31
CA GLY A 24 21.26 -0.97 -7.96
C GLY A 24 20.79 -0.86 -6.51
N GLU A 25 21.03 0.27 -5.83
CA GLU A 25 20.51 0.49 -4.49
C GLU A 25 18.99 0.66 -4.49
N GLU A 26 18.34 0.08 -3.48
CA GLU A 26 16.89 0.08 -3.34
C GLU A 26 16.48 0.61 -1.97
N TRP A 27 15.42 1.42 -1.94
CA TRP A 27 14.72 1.79 -0.72
C TRP A 27 13.54 0.86 -0.52
N TRP A 28 13.57 0.10 0.57
CA TRP A 28 12.45 -0.73 1.01
C TRP A 28 11.90 -0.24 2.35
N THR A 29 10.57 -0.25 2.46
CA THR A 29 9.86 -0.04 3.72
C THR A 29 8.87 -1.17 3.95
N TYR A 30 8.29 -1.25 5.16
CA TYR A 30 7.37 -2.32 5.52
C TYR A 30 6.35 -1.85 6.57
N VAL A 31 5.23 -2.58 6.64
CA VAL A 31 4.27 -2.51 7.75
C VAL A 31 4.15 -3.87 8.44
N CYS A 32 3.73 -3.87 9.70
CA CYS A 32 3.57 -5.07 10.52
C CYS A 32 2.43 -4.81 11.53
N MET A 33 2.63 -5.21 12.79
CA MET A 33 1.68 -5.00 13.90
C MET A 33 1.29 -3.54 14.14
N GLY A 34 2.08 -2.61 13.61
CA GLY A 34 1.72 -1.21 13.46
C GLY A 34 2.35 -0.61 12.20
N PRO A 35 2.04 0.66 11.91
CA PRO A 35 1.21 1.53 12.76
C PRO A 35 -0.29 1.21 12.65
N SER A 36 -1.08 1.77 13.56
CA SER A 36 -2.55 1.63 13.58
C SER A 36 -3.22 2.91 13.11
N ASP A 37 -4.56 2.93 13.08
CA ASP A 37 -5.34 4.13 12.79
C ASP A 37 -4.83 5.34 13.63
N PRO A 38 -4.64 6.53 13.03
CA PRO A 38 -5.07 6.94 11.69
C PRO A 38 -4.11 6.55 10.54
N HIS A 39 -2.97 5.91 10.81
CA HIS A 39 -2.00 5.58 9.77
C HIS A 39 -2.44 4.42 8.88
N PRO A 40 -2.00 4.40 7.60
CA PRO A 40 -2.31 3.29 6.71
C PRO A 40 -1.53 2.04 7.07
N ASN A 41 -2.21 0.90 7.06
CA ASN A 41 -1.67 -0.45 7.24
C ASN A 41 -2.62 -1.46 6.56
N TRP A 42 -2.38 -2.77 6.68
CA TRP A 42 -3.17 -3.86 6.08
C TRP A 42 -3.92 -4.72 7.09
N HIS A 43 -4.21 -4.17 8.27
CA HIS A 43 -5.01 -4.83 9.30
C HIS A 43 -6.44 -5.08 8.82
N LEU A 44 -7.06 -6.13 9.36
CA LEU A 44 -8.38 -6.61 8.93
C LEU A 44 -9.48 -5.57 9.09
N GLY A 45 -9.45 -4.79 10.18
CA GLY A 45 -10.47 -3.79 10.51
C GLY A 45 -10.36 -2.47 9.74
N MET A 46 -9.32 -2.30 8.92
CA MET A 46 -9.08 -1.07 8.18
C MET A 46 -9.87 -0.99 6.88
N ARG A 47 -10.15 0.23 6.42
CA ARG A 47 -10.83 0.50 5.16
C ARG A 47 -9.94 0.14 3.97
N GLY A 48 -10.57 -0.18 2.83
CA GLY A 48 -9.85 -0.46 1.59
C GLY A 48 -8.96 0.70 1.11
N THR A 49 -9.33 1.94 1.41
CA THR A 49 -8.51 3.12 1.14
C THR A 49 -7.27 3.20 2.04
N GLN A 50 -7.37 2.82 3.31
CA GLN A 50 -6.21 2.70 4.20
C GLN A 50 -5.22 1.64 3.68
N HIS A 51 -5.73 0.53 3.13
CA HIS A 51 -4.87 -0.50 2.55
C HIS A 51 -4.09 0.03 1.33
N ARG A 52 -4.72 0.87 0.52
CA ARG A 52 -4.12 1.48 -0.68
C ARG A 52 -3.12 2.58 -0.34
N ALA A 53 -3.41 3.36 0.69
CA ALA A 53 -2.58 4.48 1.14
C ALA A 53 -1.17 4.07 1.57
N VAL A 54 -0.94 2.80 1.93
CA VAL A 54 0.40 2.24 2.10
C VAL A 54 1.24 2.47 0.84
N MET A 55 0.72 2.17 -0.35
CA MET A 55 1.49 2.33 -1.60
C MET A 55 1.55 3.78 -2.07
N TRP A 56 0.58 4.62 -1.74
CA TRP A 56 0.68 6.07 -1.99
C TRP A 56 1.82 6.70 -1.18
N ARG A 57 1.98 6.27 0.09
CA ARG A 57 3.11 6.67 0.92
C ARG A 57 4.44 6.21 0.31
N VAL A 58 4.56 4.92 -0.02
CA VAL A 58 5.77 4.34 -0.62
C VAL A 58 6.15 5.12 -1.88
N TRP A 59 5.17 5.43 -2.75
CA TRP A 59 5.41 6.25 -3.93
C TRP A 59 5.89 7.66 -3.58
N LYS A 60 5.19 8.36 -2.66
CA LYS A 60 5.53 9.73 -2.27
C LYS A 60 6.95 9.81 -1.72
N GLU A 61 7.33 8.84 -0.89
CA GLU A 61 8.63 8.78 -0.22
C GLU A 61 9.76 8.22 -1.10
N GLY A 62 9.50 7.91 -2.37
CA GLY A 62 10.53 7.44 -3.30
C GLY A 62 10.95 5.98 -3.09
N GLY A 63 10.17 5.18 -2.35
CA GLY A 63 10.44 3.77 -2.14
C GLY A 63 10.44 2.99 -3.46
N THR A 64 11.48 2.19 -3.68
CA THR A 64 11.63 1.33 -4.87
C THR A 64 11.11 -0.09 -4.64
N GLY A 65 10.89 -0.46 -3.37
CA GLY A 65 10.29 -1.73 -2.99
C GLY A 65 9.43 -1.63 -1.72
N PHE A 66 8.66 -2.68 -1.46
CA PHE A 66 7.85 -2.82 -0.25
C PHE A 66 7.87 -4.26 0.27
N LEU A 67 8.15 -4.41 1.56
CA LEU A 67 8.20 -5.71 2.22
C LEU A 67 6.96 -5.90 3.11
N TYR A 68 6.42 -7.11 3.10
CA TYR A 68 5.44 -7.55 4.09
C TYR A 68 5.89 -8.85 4.73
N TRP A 69 5.82 -8.91 6.06
CA TRP A 69 6.48 -9.94 6.85
C TRP A 69 5.84 -11.34 6.74
N GLY A 70 4.59 -11.43 6.28
CA GLY A 70 3.90 -12.70 6.11
C GLY A 70 2.57 -12.57 5.36
N ALA A 71 2.21 -13.60 4.58
CA ALA A 71 0.97 -13.58 3.79
C ALA A 71 -0.01 -14.72 4.16
N ASN A 72 0.42 -15.67 4.99
CA ASN A 72 -0.35 -16.85 5.40
C ASN A 72 0.02 -17.32 6.83
N CYS A 73 0.42 -16.39 7.70
CA CYS A 73 0.89 -16.65 9.06
C CYS A 73 -0.27 -16.84 10.05
N TYR A 74 -1.07 -17.89 9.87
CA TYR A 74 -2.13 -18.29 10.78
C TYR A 74 -1.63 -18.72 12.16
N GLU A 75 -2.53 -18.77 13.14
CA GLU A 75 -2.31 -19.57 14.35
C GLU A 75 -2.12 -21.04 13.93
N LYS A 76 -1.17 -21.74 14.55
CA LYS A 76 -0.85 -23.13 14.17
C LYS A 76 -2.06 -24.02 14.46
N ALA A 77 -2.76 -24.43 13.41
CA ALA A 77 -3.82 -25.43 13.51
C ALA A 77 -3.20 -26.83 13.41
N THR A 78 -3.65 -27.75 14.27
CA THR A 78 -3.24 -29.17 14.23
C THR A 78 -4.03 -29.98 13.20
N VAL A 79 -5.14 -29.43 12.71
CA VAL A 79 -6.02 -30.01 11.69
C VAL A 79 -6.54 -28.90 10.76
N PRO A 80 -6.84 -29.17 9.48
CA PRO A 80 -7.63 -28.27 8.66
C PRO A 80 -8.96 -28.01 9.36
N SER A 81 -9.18 -26.76 9.74
CA SER A 81 -10.34 -26.30 10.51
C SER A 81 -11.10 -25.30 9.66
N ALA A 82 -12.43 -25.38 9.66
CA ALA A 82 -13.29 -24.38 9.02
C ALA A 82 -13.14 -23.00 9.69
N GLU A 83 -12.68 -22.95 10.94
CA GLU A 83 -12.46 -21.71 11.68
C GLU A 83 -11.07 -21.13 11.36
N ILE A 84 -11.04 -19.93 10.80
CA ILE A 84 -9.82 -19.15 10.59
C ILE A 84 -9.41 -18.49 11.90
N ARG A 85 -8.20 -18.78 12.38
CA ARG A 85 -7.63 -18.16 13.59
C ARG A 85 -6.37 -17.37 13.27
N PHE A 86 -6.41 -16.07 13.58
CA PHE A 86 -5.24 -15.20 13.52
C PHE A 86 -4.32 -15.46 14.71
N ARG A 87 -3.01 -15.25 14.53
CA ARG A 87 -2.03 -15.37 15.61
C ARG A 87 -2.35 -14.42 16.75
N ARG A 88 -2.27 -14.92 17.98
CA ARG A 88 -2.41 -14.12 19.20
C ARG A 88 -1.27 -13.10 19.31
N GLY A 89 -1.57 -11.94 19.86
CA GLY A 89 -0.58 -10.87 20.07
C GLY A 89 -0.30 -10.00 18.83
N LEU A 90 -1.01 -10.23 17.72
CA LEU A 90 -0.96 -9.40 16.52
C LEU A 90 -2.33 -8.78 16.24
N PRO A 91 -2.38 -7.61 15.57
CA PRO A 91 -3.64 -7.07 15.07
C PRO A 91 -4.35 -8.11 14.17
N PRO A 92 -5.69 -8.18 14.21
CA PRO A 92 -6.43 -9.10 13.36
C PRO A 92 -6.04 -8.97 11.88
N GLY A 93 -5.73 -10.10 11.24
CA GLY A 93 -5.34 -10.18 9.83
C GLY A 93 -3.88 -9.80 9.52
N ASP A 94 -3.09 -9.31 10.48
CA ASP A 94 -1.67 -9.07 10.25
C ASP A 94 -0.92 -10.40 9.99
N GLY A 95 -0.08 -10.42 8.96
CA GLY A 95 0.59 -11.62 8.46
C GLY A 95 -0.28 -12.54 7.60
N VAL A 96 -1.52 -12.15 7.27
CA VAL A 96 -2.48 -13.00 6.54
C VAL A 96 -3.13 -12.23 5.40
N LEU A 97 -2.92 -12.66 4.15
CA LEU A 97 -3.50 -12.08 2.92
C LEU A 97 -4.18 -13.12 2.01
N TYR A 98 -3.84 -14.41 2.16
CA TYR A 98 -4.46 -15.53 1.43
C TYR A 98 -5.12 -16.48 2.41
N TYR A 99 -6.31 -16.97 2.08
CA TYR A 99 -7.05 -17.93 2.89
C TYR A 99 -7.11 -19.32 2.25
N PRO A 100 -7.20 -20.40 3.06
CA PRO A 100 -7.42 -21.74 2.52
C PRO A 100 -8.77 -21.81 1.80
N GLY A 101 -8.78 -22.22 0.53
CA GLY A 101 -10.01 -22.30 -0.26
C GLY A 101 -11.05 -23.29 0.28
N GLU A 102 -10.60 -24.31 1.01
CA GLU A 102 -11.44 -25.34 1.64
C GLU A 102 -12.37 -24.77 2.72
N VAL A 103 -12.09 -23.56 3.22
CA VAL A 103 -12.98 -22.84 4.15
C VAL A 103 -14.19 -22.24 3.43
N PHE A 104 -14.09 -21.94 2.14
CA PHE A 104 -15.13 -21.23 1.36
C PHE A 104 -15.75 -22.08 0.24
N SER A 105 -15.12 -23.18 -0.13
CA SER A 105 -15.51 -24.03 -1.27
C SER A 105 -14.89 -25.42 -1.14
N SER A 106 -15.13 -26.31 -2.11
CA SER A 106 -14.42 -27.59 -2.24
C SER A 106 -13.02 -27.48 -2.84
N SER A 107 -12.56 -26.27 -3.19
CA SER A 107 -11.26 -26.05 -3.80
C SER A 107 -10.13 -26.06 -2.79
N LYS A 108 -9.03 -26.75 -3.12
CA LYS A 108 -7.78 -26.74 -2.34
C LYS A 108 -6.87 -25.55 -2.66
N GLN A 109 -7.25 -24.72 -3.62
CA GLN A 109 -6.46 -23.55 -4.02
C GLN A 109 -6.60 -22.42 -2.99
N PRO A 110 -5.53 -21.64 -2.74
CA PRO A 110 -5.64 -20.45 -1.89
C PRO A 110 -6.57 -19.41 -2.53
N VAL A 111 -7.30 -18.68 -1.70
CA VAL A 111 -8.20 -17.60 -2.11
C VAL A 111 -7.63 -16.27 -1.64
N ALA A 112 -7.59 -15.29 -2.54
CA ALA A 112 -7.15 -13.94 -2.22
C ALA A 112 -8.13 -13.26 -1.23
N SER A 113 -7.59 -12.51 -0.29
CA SER A 113 -8.40 -11.63 0.55
C SER A 113 -8.81 -10.37 -0.24
N LEU A 114 -9.92 -9.75 0.18
CA LEU A 114 -10.27 -8.40 -0.30
C LEU A 114 -9.13 -7.40 -0.05
N ARG A 115 -8.37 -7.59 1.03
CA ARG A 115 -7.21 -6.74 1.37
C ARG A 115 -6.11 -6.87 0.33
N LEU A 116 -5.80 -8.09 -0.11
CA LEU A 116 -4.84 -8.32 -1.20
C LEU A 116 -5.27 -7.64 -2.51
N GLU A 117 -6.57 -7.67 -2.83
CA GLU A 117 -7.11 -6.94 -3.99
C GLU A 117 -6.99 -5.42 -3.83
N ARG A 118 -7.13 -4.89 -2.61
CA ARG A 118 -6.89 -3.47 -2.34
C ARG A 118 -5.40 -3.13 -2.39
N ILE A 119 -4.50 -4.01 -1.97
CA ILE A 119 -3.05 -3.86 -2.14
C ILE A 119 -2.70 -3.79 -3.62
N LEU A 120 -3.22 -4.71 -4.43
CA LEU A 120 -3.07 -4.68 -5.89
C LEU A 120 -3.59 -3.35 -6.48
N SER A 121 -4.74 -2.89 -6.00
CA SER A 121 -5.30 -1.60 -6.43
C SER A 121 -4.41 -0.41 -6.06
N GLY A 122 -3.67 -0.47 -4.94
CA GLY A 122 -2.70 0.54 -4.52
C GLY A 122 -1.39 0.47 -5.33
N LEU A 123 -0.93 -0.73 -5.66
CA LEU A 123 0.18 -0.95 -6.60
C LEU A 123 -0.12 -0.38 -8.00
N GLN A 124 -1.35 -0.53 -8.47
CA GLN A 124 -1.78 0.09 -9.74
C GLN A 124 -1.73 1.62 -9.68
N ASP A 125 -2.14 2.23 -8.55
CA ASP A 125 -2.03 3.68 -8.38
C ASP A 125 -0.57 4.13 -8.39
N PHE A 126 0.32 3.37 -7.72
CA PHE A 126 1.76 3.62 -7.73
C PHE A 126 2.31 3.65 -9.16
N GLU A 127 1.93 2.69 -9.99
CA GLU A 127 2.35 2.65 -11.40
C GLU A 127 1.74 3.77 -12.25
N TYR A 128 0.49 4.18 -11.99
CA TYR A 128 -0.10 5.35 -12.64
C TYR A 128 0.63 6.65 -12.27
N LEU A 129 0.99 6.83 -11.00
CA LEU A 129 1.75 7.98 -10.55
C LEU A 129 3.18 7.99 -11.13
N LYS A 130 3.82 6.81 -11.27
CA LYS A 130 5.09 6.68 -11.98
C LYS A 130 4.99 7.05 -13.46
N LEU A 131 3.95 6.58 -14.15
CA LEU A 131 3.69 6.93 -15.55
C LEU A 131 3.45 8.43 -15.73
N TYR A 132 2.70 9.05 -14.82
CA TYR A 132 2.46 10.49 -14.86
C TYR A 132 3.76 11.27 -14.59
N ALA A 133 4.51 10.89 -13.56
CA ALA A 133 5.77 11.54 -13.20
C ALA A 133 6.86 11.38 -14.28
N SER A 134 6.88 10.27 -15.03
CA SER A 134 7.85 10.10 -16.12
C SER A 134 7.60 11.03 -17.30
N ARG A 135 6.40 11.58 -17.43
CA ARG A 135 6.03 12.54 -18.49
C ARG A 135 6.09 13.98 -18.04
N TYR A 136 5.67 14.26 -16.80
CA TYR A 136 5.47 15.63 -16.33
C TYR A 136 6.40 16.05 -15.20
N GLY A 137 7.09 15.11 -14.55
CA GLY A 137 7.92 15.38 -13.38
C GLY A 137 7.29 14.89 -12.07
N LYS A 138 8.15 14.67 -11.06
CA LYS A 138 7.74 14.20 -9.73
C LYS A 138 6.92 15.26 -8.98
N GLU A 139 7.27 16.53 -9.12
CA GLU A 139 6.60 17.66 -8.45
C GLU A 139 5.15 17.84 -8.94
N GLU A 140 4.92 17.66 -10.24
CA GLU A 140 3.60 17.71 -10.86
C GLU A 140 2.73 16.54 -10.36
N ALA A 141 3.31 15.35 -10.23
CA ALA A 141 2.63 14.18 -9.69
C ALA A 141 2.29 14.33 -8.19
N LEU A 142 3.16 14.98 -7.41
CA LEU A 142 2.88 15.34 -6.01
C LEU A 142 1.74 16.36 -5.93
N THR A 143 1.78 17.40 -6.76
CA THR A 143 0.70 18.40 -6.86
C THR A 143 -0.63 17.75 -7.23
N LEU A 144 -0.62 16.73 -8.10
CA LEU A 144 -1.82 15.98 -8.45
C LEU A 144 -2.41 15.23 -7.24
N LEU A 145 -1.59 14.56 -6.43
CA LEU A 145 -2.04 13.88 -5.21
C LEU A 145 -2.70 14.87 -4.22
N GLU A 146 -2.10 16.04 -4.05
CA GLU A 146 -2.62 17.09 -3.18
C GLU A 146 -3.91 17.70 -3.71
N LYS A 147 -3.94 18.10 -5.00
CA LYS A 147 -5.10 18.68 -5.68
C LYS A 147 -6.32 17.76 -5.61
N THR A 148 -6.11 16.46 -5.74
CA THR A 148 -7.18 15.45 -5.73
C THR A 148 -7.53 14.96 -4.33
N GLY A 149 -6.74 15.32 -3.31
CA GLY A 149 -6.94 14.90 -1.93
C GLY A 149 -6.67 13.42 -1.68
N VAL A 150 -5.98 12.73 -2.59
CA VAL A 150 -5.70 11.29 -2.46
C VAL A 150 -4.77 11.02 -1.28
N TYR A 151 -3.63 11.71 -1.23
CA TYR A 151 -2.63 11.48 -0.19
C TYR A 151 -1.79 12.75 0.05
N LEU A 152 -1.79 13.23 1.29
CA LEU A 152 -0.94 14.33 1.73
C LEU A 152 0.09 13.85 2.76
N GLY A 153 -0.23 12.84 3.55
CA GLY A 153 0.66 12.28 4.57
C GLY A 153 0.00 11.11 5.30
N PRO A 154 0.70 10.47 6.24
CA PRO A 154 0.21 9.24 6.88
C PRO A 154 -1.02 9.43 7.75
N GLU A 155 -1.39 10.66 8.09
CA GLU A 155 -2.62 10.98 8.83
C GLU A 155 -3.65 11.72 7.97
N ARG A 156 -3.29 12.05 6.72
CA ARG A 156 -4.09 12.90 5.83
C ARG A 156 -4.15 12.30 4.43
N TYR A 157 -5.16 11.48 4.19
CA TYR A 157 -5.41 10.82 2.92
C TYR A 157 -6.90 10.51 2.76
N THR A 158 -7.35 10.27 1.54
CA THR A 158 -8.78 10.04 1.29
C THR A 158 -9.27 8.74 1.94
N HIS A 159 -10.44 8.79 2.57
CA HIS A 159 -11.21 7.60 2.92
C HIS A 159 -12.24 7.22 1.85
N GLU A 160 -12.49 8.11 0.90
CA GLU A 160 -13.50 7.99 -0.15
C GLU A 160 -12.87 7.60 -1.49
N HIS A 161 -13.60 6.81 -2.27
CA HIS A 161 -13.13 6.33 -3.56
C HIS A 161 -13.00 7.45 -4.62
N MET A 162 -13.87 8.46 -4.56
CA MET A 162 -14.00 9.50 -5.57
C MET A 162 -12.69 10.24 -5.86
N ALA A 163 -11.89 10.54 -4.83
CA ALA A 163 -10.59 11.21 -5.00
C ALA A 163 -9.62 10.42 -5.90
N ILE A 164 -9.65 9.09 -5.81
CA ILE A 164 -8.82 8.20 -6.63
C ILE A 164 -9.31 8.23 -8.09
N ASP A 165 -10.62 8.20 -8.32
CA ASP A 165 -11.17 8.25 -9.68
C ASP A 165 -10.86 9.57 -10.36
N ILE A 166 -10.95 10.68 -9.62
CA ILE A 166 -10.55 12.01 -10.11
C ILE A 166 -9.07 11.99 -10.50
N MET A 167 -8.18 11.50 -9.63
CA MET A 167 -6.75 11.37 -9.94
C MET A 167 -6.50 10.51 -11.19
N ARG A 168 -7.13 9.34 -11.31
CA ARG A 168 -6.98 8.47 -12.47
C ARG A 168 -7.52 9.12 -13.75
N GLY A 169 -8.62 9.85 -13.67
CA GLY A 169 -9.20 10.61 -14.77
C GLY A 169 -8.30 11.75 -15.26
N GLU A 170 -7.66 12.48 -14.34
CA GLU A 170 -6.66 13.52 -14.63
C GLU A 170 -5.42 12.93 -15.31
N ILE A 171 -4.90 11.79 -14.81
CA ILE A 171 -3.78 11.06 -15.43
C ILE A 171 -4.15 10.62 -16.85
N PHE A 172 -5.31 10.00 -17.02
CA PHE A 172 -5.78 9.54 -18.33
C PHE A 172 -5.89 10.69 -19.34
N THR A 173 -6.53 11.79 -18.94
CA THR A 173 -6.78 12.94 -19.83
C THR A 173 -5.47 13.63 -20.21
N SER A 174 -4.57 13.84 -19.25
CA SER A 174 -3.25 14.44 -19.49
C SER A 174 -2.42 13.58 -20.43
N CYS A 175 -2.25 12.29 -20.10
CA CYS A 175 -1.40 11.38 -20.87
C CYS A 175 -1.92 11.11 -22.29
N ARG A 176 -3.22 11.23 -22.54
CA ARG A 176 -3.80 11.10 -23.89
C ARG A 176 -3.56 12.34 -24.76
N SER A 177 -3.40 13.51 -24.17
CA SER A 177 -3.20 14.77 -24.90
C SER A 177 -1.77 14.97 -25.42
N CYS A 178 -0.80 14.21 -24.89
CA CYS A 178 0.61 14.26 -25.28
C CYS A 178 1.03 13.16 -26.26
N SER A 179 0.09 12.34 -26.76
CA SER A 179 0.31 11.28 -27.76
C SER A 179 -0.34 11.67 -29.08
#